data_AF-A0A2V9JCK7-F1
#
_entry.id   AF-A0A2V9JCK7-F1
#
_cell.length_a   1.000
_cell.length_b   1.000
_cell.length_c   1.000
_cell.angle_alpha   90.00
_cell.angle_beta   90.00
_cell.angle_gamma   90.00
#
_symmetry.space_group_name_H-M   'P 1'
#
loop_
_entity.id
_entity.type
_entity.pdbx_description
1 polymer ?
#
loop_
_entity_poly.entity_id
_entity_poly.type
_entity_poly.pdbx_seq_one_letter_code
_entity_poly.pdbx_strand_id
1 'polypeptide(L)'
;MGEEKRPEGSAGHKIVEGANFAVYTLVVIAIVALANWFVERNDKTWDLTPNKVYSLSPQTLKLLKGLNRDVTLYVFDRKEALRESRDVLNNYASASHRVTVRYVDLDREPGLAKNFAVRNYGAVVVAAGDRHYEAQGATEEGISNALIRVLKGEKTVYFVQGHSERDLSSTERAGYDRIKKQLENENYQVKTLVLLQKMEIPVDCSLLIVAGPQHDYLPQEVDAIRKYVAGAGRLMLMLDPGVELPNLSKLLADWNVTAQNDLVIDQNPVAQLFGTSPAMPLIIKYGSSPIVEPLARTATLFPYTRSFVVGKDYKAGVTDESLCETSGESFGVADFNPKMQSVAFRAGKDFKGPLTVAVSGNVTGSEPDKKGEGRFIALGTSALASNVYLGFQGNRDLFMNMINWLAAEEDLISIRPKPPESQHLNMTARQMNQIFYLGLIGLPLVIVVTGTMVWWRRR
;
A
#
# COMPACT_ATOMS: atom_id res chain seq x y z
N MET A 1 -17.70 -44.28 89.81
CA MET A 1 -18.06 -45.25 88.74
C MET A 1 -19.05 -44.54 87.83
N GLY A 2 -18.68 -44.28 86.58
CA GLY A 2 -19.55 -43.65 85.58
C GLY A 2 -18.90 -42.46 84.85
N GLU A 3 -17.97 -42.76 83.94
CA GLU A 3 -17.45 -41.81 82.95
C GLU A 3 -18.44 -41.64 81.78
N GLU A 4 -18.66 -40.37 81.45
CA GLU A 4 -18.79 -39.76 80.13
C GLU A 4 -19.93 -40.18 79.17
N LYS A 5 -20.91 -39.27 79.03
CA LYS A 5 -21.54 -38.96 77.74
C LYS A 5 -21.79 -37.46 77.60
N ARG A 6 -21.00 -36.81 76.73
CA ARG A 6 -21.37 -35.55 76.07
C ARG A 6 -22.47 -35.81 75.04
N PRO A 7 -23.36 -34.84 74.82
CA PRO A 7 -23.28 -34.11 73.56
C PRO A 7 -23.53 -32.61 73.74
N GLU A 8 -22.64 -31.77 73.21
CA GLU A 8 -22.91 -30.33 73.04
C GLU A 8 -22.74 -29.91 71.58
N GLY A 9 -23.80 -29.32 71.05
CA GLY A 9 -23.73 -28.07 70.29
C GLY A 9 -23.27 -28.11 68.84
N SER A 10 -24.20 -28.17 67.88
CA SER A 10 -24.01 -27.55 66.56
C SER A 10 -25.34 -27.36 65.82
N ALA A 11 -26.10 -26.33 66.20
CA ALA A 11 -27.25 -25.85 65.42
C ALA A 11 -27.15 -24.37 65.01
N GLY A 12 -26.20 -23.60 65.57
CA GLY A 12 -26.05 -22.16 65.28
C GLY A 12 -25.19 -21.81 64.05
N HIS A 13 -24.33 -22.71 63.56
CA HIS A 13 -23.43 -22.41 62.44
C HIS A 13 -24.07 -22.57 61.05
N LYS A 14 -25.08 -23.44 60.89
CA LYS A 14 -25.70 -23.71 59.58
C LYS A 14 -26.61 -22.57 59.08
N ILE A 15 -27.08 -21.69 59.97
CA ILE A 15 -27.95 -20.55 59.60
C ILE A 15 -27.11 -19.36 59.09
N VAL A 16 -25.91 -19.17 59.61
CA VAL A 16 -25.00 -18.10 59.19
C VAL A 16 -24.37 -18.39 57.82
N GLU A 17 -24.04 -19.66 57.54
CA GLU A 17 -23.54 -20.08 56.23
C GLU A 17 -24.59 -19.93 55.11
N GLY A 18 -25.85 -20.25 55.39
CA GLY A 18 -26.97 -20.04 54.44
C GLY A 18 -27.28 -18.56 54.18
N ALA A 19 -27.18 -17.70 55.20
CA ALA A 19 -27.36 -16.25 55.05
C ALA A 19 -26.24 -15.62 54.20
N ASN A 20 -24.99 -16.02 54.42
CA ASN A 20 -23.88 -15.57 53.58
C ASN A 20 -24.04 -16.02 52.12
N PHE A 21 -24.48 -17.26 51.88
CA PHE A 21 -24.74 -17.76 50.53
C PHE A 21 -25.84 -16.96 49.80
N ALA A 22 -26.91 -16.59 50.51
CA ALA A 22 -27.98 -15.75 49.96
C ALA A 22 -27.49 -14.34 49.61
N VAL A 23 -26.67 -13.73 50.48
CA VAL A 23 -26.06 -12.42 50.22
C VAL A 23 -25.11 -12.47 49.02
N TYR A 24 -24.24 -13.48 48.92
CA TYR A 24 -23.35 -13.63 47.76
C TYR A 24 -24.13 -13.82 46.46
N THR A 25 -25.22 -14.59 46.50
CA THR A 25 -26.07 -14.83 45.33
C THR A 25 -26.76 -13.53 44.89
N LEU A 26 -27.28 -12.73 45.82
CA LEU A 26 -27.86 -11.41 45.55
C LEU A 26 -26.82 -10.45 44.96
N VAL A 27 -25.60 -10.44 45.49
CA VAL A 27 -24.50 -9.62 44.96
C VAL A 27 -24.13 -10.04 43.54
N VAL A 28 -24.03 -11.34 43.26
CA VAL A 28 -23.75 -11.84 41.91
C VAL A 28 -24.87 -11.48 40.94
N ILE A 29 -26.14 -11.62 41.33
CA ILE A 29 -27.28 -11.21 40.51
C ILE A 29 -27.25 -9.70 40.24
N ALA A 30 -26.94 -8.89 41.25
CA ALA A 30 -26.83 -7.43 41.10
C ALA A 30 -25.67 -7.05 40.16
N ILE A 31 -24.52 -7.72 40.25
CA ILE A 31 -23.39 -7.53 39.34
C ILE A 31 -23.78 -7.93 37.92
N VAL A 32 -24.45 -9.06 37.73
CA VAL A 32 -24.91 -9.52 36.41
C VAL A 32 -25.94 -8.54 35.82
N ALA A 33 -26.88 -8.04 36.63
CA ALA A 33 -27.85 -7.05 36.19
C ALA A 33 -27.20 -5.71 35.82
N LEU A 34 -26.24 -5.23 36.62
CA LEU A 34 -25.48 -4.02 36.32
C LEU A 34 -24.57 -4.19 35.10
N ALA A 35 -23.94 -5.34 34.95
CA ALA A 35 -23.13 -5.68 33.77
C ALA A 35 -24.01 -5.73 32.52
N ASN A 36 -25.18 -6.38 32.60
CA ASN A 36 -26.11 -6.46 31.47
C ASN A 36 -26.65 -5.06 31.09
N TRP A 37 -27.00 -4.25 32.08
CA TRP A 37 -27.41 -2.85 31.87
C TRP A 37 -26.30 -1.99 31.27
N PHE A 38 -25.05 -2.19 31.69
CA PHE A 38 -23.89 -1.48 31.16
C PHE A 38 -23.55 -1.90 29.72
N VAL A 39 -23.67 -3.19 29.41
CA VAL A 39 -23.48 -3.76 28.07
C VAL A 39 -24.57 -3.28 27.11
N GLU A 40 -25.83 -3.24 27.55
CA GLU A 40 -26.97 -2.78 26.73
C GLU A 40 -26.91 -1.27 26.43
N ARG A 41 -26.19 -0.49 27.24
CA ARG A 41 -26.06 0.96 27.06
C ARG A 41 -24.76 1.40 26.39
N ASN A 42 -23.77 0.51 26.28
CA ASN A 42 -22.48 0.79 25.64
C ASN A 42 -22.21 -0.22 24.52
N ASP A 43 -22.61 0.12 23.29
CA ASP A 43 -22.32 -0.64 22.07
C ASP A 43 -20.84 -0.56 21.62
N LYS A 44 -19.91 -0.31 22.55
CA LYS A 44 -18.49 -0.16 22.21
C LYS A 44 -17.85 -1.54 22.10
N THR A 45 -17.86 -2.10 20.90
CA THR A 45 -17.19 -3.35 20.59
C THR A 45 -15.67 -3.17 20.66
N TRP A 46 -14.99 -3.99 21.46
CA TRP A 46 -13.54 -4.02 21.55
C TRP A 46 -13.02 -5.23 20.78
N ASP A 47 -12.31 -4.96 19.69
CA ASP A 47 -11.65 -6.00 18.93
C ASP A 47 -10.36 -6.43 19.65
N LEU A 48 -10.43 -7.58 20.31
CA LEU A 48 -9.30 -8.22 21.00
C LEU A 48 -8.46 -9.10 20.07
N THR A 49 -8.75 -9.12 18.76
CA THR A 49 -7.90 -9.86 17.83
C THR A 49 -6.54 -9.16 17.69
N PRO A 50 -5.42 -9.92 17.62
CA PRO A 50 -4.08 -9.34 17.55
C PRO A 50 -3.91 -8.29 16.45
N ASN A 51 -4.61 -8.44 15.32
CA ASN A 51 -4.50 -7.57 14.14
C ASN A 51 -5.70 -6.63 13.94
N LYS A 52 -6.61 -6.54 14.92
CA LYS A 52 -7.85 -5.75 14.85
C LYS A 52 -8.59 -5.95 13.52
N VAL A 53 -8.79 -7.21 13.14
CA VAL A 53 -9.34 -7.60 11.82
C VAL A 53 -10.77 -7.11 11.65
N TYR A 54 -11.50 -6.94 12.75
CA TYR A 54 -12.89 -6.48 12.79
C TYR A 54 -13.00 -4.98 13.11
N SER A 55 -11.87 -4.26 13.16
CA SER A 55 -11.83 -2.80 13.30
C SER A 55 -11.31 -2.12 12.05
N LEU A 56 -11.84 -0.92 11.78
CA LEU A 56 -11.34 -0.05 10.73
C LEU A 56 -9.85 0.26 10.95
N SER A 57 -9.11 0.37 9.85
CA SER A 57 -7.71 0.78 9.86
C SER A 57 -7.56 2.19 10.44
N PRO A 58 -6.40 2.52 11.04
CA PRO A 58 -6.10 3.87 11.50
C PRO A 58 -6.28 4.94 10.41
N GLN A 59 -5.98 4.59 9.16
CA GLN A 59 -6.15 5.44 7.99
C GLN A 59 -7.63 5.75 7.73
N THR A 60 -8.50 4.73 7.72
CA THR A 60 -9.95 4.90 7.58
C THR A 60 -10.51 5.75 8.72
N LEU A 61 -10.07 5.52 9.97
CA LEU A 61 -10.51 6.33 11.11
C LEU A 61 -10.10 7.79 10.98
N LYS A 62 -8.89 8.09 10.46
CA LYS A 62 -8.45 9.46 10.17
C LYS A 62 -9.35 10.10 9.10
N LEU A 63 -9.65 9.36 8.03
CA LEU A 63 -10.54 9.81 6.95
C LEU A 63 -11.95 10.15 7.47
N LEU A 64 -12.53 9.25 8.28
CA LEU A 64 -13.88 9.41 8.83
C LEU A 64 -13.99 10.57 9.84
N LYS A 65 -12.95 10.78 10.66
CA LYS A 65 -12.88 11.93 11.57
C LYS A 65 -12.73 13.26 10.83
N GLY A 66 -12.09 13.25 9.66
CA GLY A 66 -11.89 14.42 8.80
C GLY A 66 -13.08 14.78 7.91
N LEU A 67 -14.21 14.08 8.00
CA LEU A 67 -15.36 14.31 7.12
C LEU A 67 -15.97 15.70 7.33
N ASN A 68 -15.91 16.53 6.29
CA ASN A 68 -16.49 17.86 6.28
C ASN A 68 -17.92 17.94 5.71
N ARG A 69 -18.43 16.84 5.16
CA ARG A 69 -19.76 16.72 4.54
C ARG A 69 -20.40 15.36 4.87
N ASP A 70 -21.71 15.27 4.72
CA ASP A 70 -22.46 14.03 4.97
C ASP A 70 -22.29 13.05 3.80
N VAL A 71 -22.18 11.77 4.15
CA VAL A 71 -21.91 10.67 3.24
C VAL A 71 -22.95 9.58 3.45
N THR A 72 -23.55 9.09 2.37
CA THR A 72 -24.47 7.96 2.40
C THR A 72 -23.85 6.75 1.70
N LEU A 73 -23.83 5.61 2.38
CA LEU A 73 -23.48 4.30 1.84
C LEU A 73 -24.77 3.58 1.45
N TYR A 74 -25.09 3.55 0.15
CA TYR A 74 -26.22 2.81 -0.40
C TYR A 74 -25.83 1.36 -0.65
N VAL A 75 -26.44 0.43 0.07
CA VAL A 75 -26.14 -1.00 -0.03
C VAL A 75 -27.29 -1.66 -0.79
N PHE A 76 -27.02 -2.03 -2.03
CA PHE A 76 -28.00 -2.68 -2.91
C PHE A 76 -28.01 -4.18 -2.63
N ASP A 77 -28.82 -4.59 -1.65
CA ASP A 77 -28.88 -5.99 -1.22
C ASP A 77 -30.30 -6.41 -0.83
N ARG A 78 -30.59 -7.72 -0.93
CA ARG A 78 -31.74 -8.32 -0.25
C ARG A 78 -31.40 -8.42 1.23
N LYS A 79 -32.41 -8.27 2.09
CA LYS A 79 -32.32 -8.10 3.56
C LYS A 79 -31.42 -9.07 4.35
N GLU A 80 -30.78 -10.07 3.75
CA GLU A 80 -30.08 -11.18 4.41
C GLU A 80 -28.73 -11.61 3.78
N ALA A 81 -28.29 -11.10 2.62
CA ALA A 81 -27.18 -11.73 1.89
C ALA A 81 -25.76 -11.26 2.32
N LEU A 82 -25.57 -10.02 2.77
CA LEU A 82 -24.26 -9.48 3.16
C LEU A 82 -23.98 -9.50 4.68
N ARG A 83 -24.03 -10.66 5.34
CA ARG A 83 -23.72 -10.75 6.79
C ARG A 83 -22.31 -10.26 7.15
N GLU A 84 -21.30 -10.65 6.39
CA GLU A 84 -19.90 -10.28 6.67
C GLU A 84 -19.59 -8.80 6.37
N SER A 85 -20.18 -8.22 5.32
CA SER A 85 -19.97 -6.80 4.98
C SER A 85 -20.77 -5.85 5.84
N ARG A 86 -21.84 -6.31 6.51
CA ARG A 86 -22.61 -5.51 7.47
C ARG A 86 -21.75 -5.01 8.61
N ASP A 87 -20.84 -5.83 9.11
CA ASP A 87 -19.97 -5.45 10.22
C ASP A 87 -19.05 -4.29 9.80
N VAL A 88 -18.48 -4.37 8.59
CA VAL A 88 -17.69 -3.26 8.02
C VAL A 88 -18.54 -2.01 7.86
N LEU A 89 -19.72 -2.10 7.22
CA LEU A 89 -20.60 -0.95 6.99
C LEU A 89 -21.08 -0.30 8.30
N ASN A 90 -21.44 -1.10 9.30
CA ASN A 90 -21.84 -0.63 10.62
C ASN A 90 -20.66 0.06 11.33
N ASN A 91 -19.44 -0.46 11.19
CA ASN A 91 -18.25 0.18 11.74
C ASN A 91 -18.02 1.58 11.16
N TYR A 92 -18.33 1.83 9.88
CA TYR A 92 -18.27 3.17 9.28
C TYR A 92 -19.31 4.12 9.89
N ALA A 93 -20.56 3.66 10.04
CA ALA A 93 -21.64 4.44 10.65
C ALA A 93 -21.36 4.77 12.13
N SER A 94 -20.80 3.81 12.87
CA SER A 94 -20.43 3.99 14.29
C SER A 94 -19.20 4.90 14.46
N ALA A 95 -18.29 4.95 13.48
CA ALA A 95 -17.07 5.75 13.55
C ALA A 95 -17.29 7.24 13.27
N SER A 96 -18.37 7.63 12.58
CA SER A 96 -18.68 9.04 12.31
C SER A 96 -20.17 9.27 12.12
N HIS A 97 -20.73 10.24 12.85
CA HIS A 97 -22.14 10.66 12.72
C HIS A 97 -22.50 11.24 11.34
N ARG A 98 -21.50 11.53 10.51
CA ARG A 98 -21.69 12.04 9.13
C ARG A 98 -21.83 10.92 8.10
N VAL A 99 -21.68 9.66 8.51
CA VAL A 99 -21.87 8.51 7.64
C VAL A 99 -23.21 7.84 7.94
N THR A 100 -24.06 7.75 6.92
CA THR A 100 -25.34 7.05 6.99
C THR A 100 -25.29 5.82 6.09
N VAL A 101 -25.71 4.65 6.60
CA VAL A 101 -25.84 3.43 5.79
C VAL A 101 -27.31 3.23 5.44
N ARG A 102 -27.65 3.16 4.16
CA ARG A 102 -29.00 2.93 3.66
C ARG A 102 -29.04 1.65 2.83
N TYR A 103 -29.82 0.68 3.29
CA TYR A 103 -30.09 -0.54 2.53
C TYR A 103 -31.19 -0.27 1.51
N VAL A 104 -30.94 -0.64 0.25
CA VAL A 104 -31.85 -0.44 -0.87
C VAL A 104 -32.10 -1.79 -1.54
N ASP A 105 -33.37 -2.11 -1.72
CA ASP A 105 -33.80 -3.30 -2.46
C ASP A 105 -34.00 -2.92 -3.94
N LEU A 106 -33.23 -3.54 -4.84
CA LEU A 106 -33.26 -3.29 -6.29
C LEU A 106 -34.67 -3.46 -6.88
N ASP A 107 -35.44 -4.40 -6.36
CA ASP A 107 -36.78 -4.73 -6.87
C ASP A 107 -37.84 -3.75 -6.35
N ARG A 108 -37.62 -3.15 -5.17
CA ARG A 108 -38.54 -2.17 -4.56
C ARG A 108 -38.27 -0.73 -4.98
N GLU A 109 -37.01 -0.37 -5.17
CA GLU A 109 -36.59 1.00 -5.52
C GLU A 109 -35.78 1.06 -6.85
N PRO A 110 -36.36 0.61 -7.99
CA PRO A 110 -35.63 0.52 -9.26
C PRO A 110 -35.20 1.89 -9.83
N GLY A 111 -35.88 2.98 -9.43
CA GLY A 111 -35.51 4.34 -9.84
C GLY A 111 -34.15 4.77 -9.26
N LEU A 112 -33.89 4.42 -8.00
CA LEU A 112 -32.64 4.77 -7.33
C LEU A 112 -31.47 3.95 -7.89
N ALA A 113 -31.70 2.68 -8.18
CA ALA A 113 -30.72 1.80 -8.82
C ALA A 113 -30.31 2.29 -10.22
N LYS A 114 -31.28 2.75 -11.03
CA LYS A 114 -31.01 3.35 -12.34
C LYS A 114 -30.16 4.61 -12.24
N ASN A 115 -30.44 5.48 -11.26
CA ASN A 115 -29.68 6.72 -11.06
C ASN A 115 -28.20 6.45 -10.73
N PHE A 116 -27.91 5.39 -9.98
CA PHE A 116 -26.55 4.99 -9.65
C PHE A 116 -25.96 3.95 -10.61
N ALA A 117 -26.64 3.65 -11.72
CA ALA A 117 -26.24 2.63 -12.71
C ALA A 117 -25.98 1.22 -12.13
N VAL A 118 -26.57 0.88 -10.97
CA VAL A 118 -26.42 -0.41 -10.32
C VAL A 118 -27.33 -1.45 -10.98
N ARG A 119 -26.74 -2.58 -11.39
CA ARG A 119 -27.45 -3.66 -12.09
C ARG A 119 -27.57 -4.95 -11.30
N ASN A 120 -26.71 -5.15 -10.30
CA ASN A 120 -26.57 -6.41 -9.58
C ASN A 120 -26.69 -6.18 -8.06
N TYR A 121 -27.24 -7.18 -7.36
CA TYR A 121 -27.19 -7.25 -5.90
C TYR A 121 -25.74 -7.38 -5.41
N GLY A 122 -25.46 -6.85 -4.22
CA GLY A 122 -24.13 -6.83 -3.61
C GLY A 122 -23.31 -5.57 -3.87
N ALA A 123 -23.83 -4.63 -4.66
CA ALA A 123 -23.18 -3.35 -4.93
C ALA A 123 -23.30 -2.40 -3.73
N VAL A 124 -22.23 -1.68 -3.42
CA VAL A 124 -22.21 -0.60 -2.42
C VAL A 124 -21.86 0.69 -3.13
N VAL A 125 -22.74 1.68 -3.09
CA VAL A 125 -22.51 3.00 -3.69
C VAL A 125 -22.28 4.01 -2.58
N VAL A 126 -21.15 4.70 -2.64
CA VAL A 126 -20.81 5.81 -1.73
C VAL A 126 -21.24 7.10 -2.39
N ALA A 127 -22.00 7.94 -1.68
CA ALA A 127 -22.49 9.21 -2.20
C ALA A 127 -22.28 10.36 -1.19
N ALA A 128 -21.91 11.54 -1.69
CA ALA A 128 -21.89 12.77 -0.90
C ALA A 128 -22.26 13.96 -1.79
N GLY A 129 -23.38 14.62 -1.47
CA GLY A 129 -24.00 15.60 -2.37
C GLY A 129 -24.35 14.94 -3.72
N ASP A 130 -23.95 15.58 -4.82
CA ASP A 130 -24.24 15.11 -6.18
C ASP A 130 -23.28 14.02 -6.69
N ARG A 131 -22.14 13.82 -6.01
CA ARG A 131 -21.13 12.84 -6.43
C ARG A 131 -21.40 11.49 -5.80
N HIS A 132 -21.29 10.45 -6.61
CA HIS A 132 -21.43 9.07 -6.16
C HIS A 132 -20.46 8.16 -6.92
N TYR A 133 -19.99 7.11 -6.26
CA TYR A 133 -19.11 6.09 -6.83
C TYR A 133 -19.46 4.72 -6.26
N GLU A 134 -19.51 3.70 -7.13
CA GLU A 134 -19.63 2.30 -6.71
C GLU A 134 -18.30 1.81 -6.14
N ALA A 135 -18.33 1.18 -4.96
CA ALA A 135 -17.19 0.56 -4.33
C ALA A 135 -16.80 -0.73 -5.05
N GLN A 136 -15.48 -0.97 -5.17
CA GLN A 136 -14.95 -2.23 -5.67
C GLN A 136 -15.10 -3.31 -4.60
N GLY A 137 -16.32 -3.86 -4.48
CA GLY A 137 -16.70 -4.82 -3.46
C GLY A 137 -17.08 -4.18 -2.12
N ALA A 138 -17.72 -4.97 -1.27
CA ALA A 138 -18.19 -4.55 0.04
C ALA A 138 -17.13 -4.80 1.14
N THR A 139 -15.90 -4.37 0.87
CA THR A 139 -14.73 -4.47 1.77
C THR A 139 -14.33 -3.09 2.31
N GLU A 140 -13.52 -3.03 3.38
CA GLU A 140 -13.02 -1.75 3.90
C GLU A 140 -12.27 -0.97 2.81
N GLU A 141 -11.42 -1.64 2.04
CA GLU A 141 -10.67 -1.06 0.91
C GLU A 141 -11.60 -0.46 -0.13
N GLY A 142 -12.56 -1.24 -0.64
CA GLY A 142 -13.48 -0.79 -1.68
C GLY A 142 -14.30 0.42 -1.24
N ILE A 143 -14.83 0.38 -0.01
CA ILE A 143 -15.67 1.45 0.56
C ILE A 143 -14.85 2.70 0.85
N SER A 144 -13.68 2.58 1.48
CA SER A 144 -12.82 3.73 1.78
C SER A 144 -12.29 4.39 0.53
N ASN A 145 -11.88 3.60 -0.47
CA ASN A 145 -11.42 4.16 -1.73
C ASN A 145 -12.55 4.90 -2.44
N ALA A 146 -13.76 4.32 -2.52
CA ALA A 146 -14.97 4.98 -3.04
C ALA A 146 -15.27 6.29 -2.32
N LEU A 147 -15.17 6.30 -0.98
CA LEU A 147 -15.33 7.49 -0.15
C LEU A 147 -14.32 8.59 -0.51
N ILE A 148 -13.04 8.24 -0.69
CA ILE A 148 -12.01 9.20 -1.12
C ILE A 148 -12.39 9.80 -2.48
N ARG A 149 -12.86 8.99 -3.44
CA ARG A 149 -13.26 9.47 -4.79
C ARG A 149 -14.40 10.47 -4.71
N VAL A 150 -15.43 10.17 -3.93
CA VAL A 150 -16.58 11.05 -3.73
C VAL A 150 -16.14 12.40 -3.12
N LEU A 151 -15.25 12.37 -2.13
CA LEU A 151 -14.86 13.57 -1.41
C LEU A 151 -13.92 14.46 -2.24
N LYS A 152 -12.85 13.89 -2.80
CA LYS A 152 -11.79 14.68 -3.46
C LYS A 152 -11.91 14.74 -4.99
N GLY A 153 -12.65 13.83 -5.62
CA GLY A 153 -12.66 13.65 -7.07
C GLY A 153 -11.56 12.69 -7.54
N GLU A 154 -11.59 12.36 -8.83
CA GLU A 154 -10.54 11.57 -9.48
C GLU A 154 -9.34 12.46 -9.81
N LYS A 155 -8.12 11.94 -9.58
CA LYS A 155 -6.89 12.60 -10.02
C LYS A 155 -6.53 12.11 -11.41
N THR A 156 -6.16 13.02 -12.31
CA THR A 156 -5.81 12.64 -13.68
C THR A 156 -4.29 12.50 -13.81
N VAL A 157 -3.85 11.31 -14.20
CA VAL A 157 -2.46 10.98 -14.54
C VAL A 157 -2.34 10.99 -16.06
N TYR A 158 -1.46 11.84 -16.59
CA TYR A 158 -1.18 11.91 -18.03
C TYR A 158 0.13 11.20 -18.34
N PHE A 159 0.09 10.25 -19.27
CA PHE A 159 1.29 9.68 -19.89
C PHE A 159 1.57 10.41 -21.20
N VAL A 160 2.79 10.91 -21.35
CA VAL A 160 3.19 11.57 -22.60
C VAL A 160 3.35 10.52 -23.71
N GLN A 161 2.94 10.89 -24.91
CA GLN A 161 3.04 10.13 -26.14
C GLN A 161 3.54 11.06 -27.26
N GLY A 162 4.24 10.49 -28.25
CA GLY A 162 4.70 11.21 -29.44
C GLY A 162 6.18 11.02 -29.76
N HIS A 163 6.96 10.50 -28.82
CA HIS A 163 8.39 10.18 -28.96
C HIS A 163 8.67 8.69 -28.77
N SER A 164 7.70 7.85 -29.14
CA SER A 164 7.75 6.39 -29.00
C SER A 164 7.88 5.90 -27.55
N GLU A 165 7.23 6.60 -26.62
CA GLU A 165 7.08 6.19 -25.23
C GLU A 165 6.28 4.87 -25.11
N ARG A 166 6.24 4.33 -23.88
CA ARG A 166 5.49 3.11 -23.58
C ARG A 166 4.00 3.28 -23.85
N ASP A 167 3.41 2.32 -24.56
CA ASP A 167 1.99 2.30 -24.91
C ASP A 167 1.12 1.74 -23.76
N LEU A 168 0.20 2.57 -23.26
CA LEU A 168 -0.77 2.25 -22.21
C LEU A 168 -1.83 1.22 -22.63
N SER A 169 -2.03 1.00 -23.92
CA SER A 169 -3.02 0.07 -24.46
C SER A 169 -2.42 -1.30 -24.83
N SER A 170 -1.09 -1.37 -24.95
CA SER A 170 -0.40 -2.60 -25.35
C SER A 170 -0.38 -3.64 -24.22
N THR A 171 -0.84 -4.85 -24.55
CA THR A 171 -0.78 -6.04 -23.70
C THR A 171 0.52 -6.82 -23.86
N GLU A 172 1.44 -6.35 -24.71
CA GLU A 172 2.73 -7.00 -24.94
C GLU A 172 3.65 -6.89 -23.72
N ARG A 173 4.77 -7.63 -23.74
CA ARG A 173 5.75 -7.65 -22.63
C ARG A 173 6.25 -6.25 -22.25
N ALA A 174 6.44 -5.39 -23.25
CA ALA A 174 6.93 -4.02 -23.11
C ALA A 174 5.82 -3.00 -22.85
N GLY A 175 4.54 -3.40 -22.97
CA GLY A 175 3.37 -2.54 -22.84
C GLY A 175 3.03 -2.19 -21.38
N TYR A 176 2.10 -1.25 -21.21
CA TYR A 176 1.72 -0.64 -19.93
C TYR A 176 0.23 -0.85 -19.55
N ASP A 177 -0.49 -1.75 -20.22
CA ASP A 177 -1.91 -1.97 -19.90
C ASP A 177 -2.14 -2.40 -18.44
N ARG A 178 -1.20 -3.16 -17.85
CA ARG A 178 -1.31 -3.60 -16.45
C ARG A 178 -1.12 -2.47 -15.46
N ILE A 179 -0.16 -1.57 -15.71
CA ILE A 179 0.05 -0.43 -14.80
C ILE A 179 -1.08 0.60 -14.94
N LYS A 180 -1.63 0.78 -16.15
CA LYS A 180 -2.85 1.55 -16.35
C LYS A 180 -3.99 1.02 -15.47
N LYS A 181 -4.28 -0.28 -15.53
CA LYS A 181 -5.31 -0.92 -14.68
C LYS A 181 -5.02 -0.75 -13.20
N GLN A 182 -3.76 -0.85 -12.78
CA GLN A 182 -3.37 -0.64 -11.38
C GLN A 182 -3.68 0.79 -10.92
N LEU A 183 -3.37 1.79 -11.74
CA LEU A 183 -3.68 3.20 -11.45
C LEU A 183 -5.19 3.45 -11.40
N GLU A 184 -5.97 2.88 -12.33
CA GLU A 184 -7.43 2.98 -12.35
C GLU A 184 -8.08 2.36 -11.09
N ASN A 185 -7.54 1.23 -10.63
CA ASN A 185 -7.95 0.61 -9.36
C ASN A 185 -7.68 1.54 -8.17
N GLU A 186 -6.59 2.30 -8.21
CA GLU A 186 -6.18 3.26 -7.17
C GLU A 186 -6.83 4.65 -7.34
N ASN A 187 -7.93 4.74 -8.10
CA ASN A 187 -8.71 5.97 -8.31
C ASN A 187 -8.01 7.07 -9.13
N TYR A 188 -7.12 6.69 -10.04
CA TYR A 188 -6.58 7.62 -11.02
C TYR A 188 -7.31 7.49 -12.34
N GLN A 189 -7.66 8.63 -12.93
CA GLN A 189 -8.04 8.70 -14.33
C GLN A 189 -6.77 8.75 -15.18
N VAL A 190 -6.52 7.71 -15.98
CA VAL A 190 -5.31 7.65 -16.81
C VAL A 190 -5.61 8.12 -18.23
N LYS A 191 -4.91 9.18 -18.67
CA LYS A 191 -5.02 9.76 -20.01
C LYS A 191 -3.66 9.79 -20.70
N THR A 192 -3.66 9.95 -22.01
CA THR A 192 -2.46 10.25 -22.80
C THR A 192 -2.40 11.73 -23.14
N LEU A 193 -1.19 12.27 -23.30
CA LEU A 193 -0.94 13.64 -23.73
C LEU A 193 0.09 13.65 -24.86
N VAL A 194 -0.20 14.34 -25.96
CA VAL A 194 0.78 14.57 -27.03
C VAL A 194 1.13 16.06 -27.03
N LEU A 195 2.29 16.41 -26.44
CA LEU A 195 2.73 17.80 -26.28
C LEU A 195 2.91 18.50 -27.63
N LEU A 196 3.34 17.77 -28.67
CA LEU A 196 3.44 18.28 -30.04
C LEU A 196 2.10 18.80 -30.61
N GLN A 197 0.95 18.27 -30.15
CA GLN A 197 -0.37 18.72 -30.61
C GLN A 197 -0.82 19.97 -29.87
N LYS A 198 -0.52 20.03 -28.57
CA LYS A 198 -0.84 21.17 -27.71
C LYS A 198 0.30 21.37 -26.72
N MET A 199 1.06 22.44 -26.91
CA MET A 199 2.25 22.83 -26.11
C MET A 199 1.87 23.35 -24.71
N GLU A 200 0.97 22.65 -24.04
CA GLU A 200 0.43 23.02 -22.74
C GLU A 200 -0.01 21.74 -22.01
N ILE A 201 0.35 21.64 -20.74
CA ILE A 201 -0.10 20.56 -19.88
C ILE A 201 -1.48 20.94 -19.32
N PRO A 202 -2.51 20.07 -19.48
CA PRO A 202 -3.87 20.36 -19.03
C PRO A 202 -3.96 20.75 -17.54
N VAL A 203 -4.86 21.68 -17.20
CA VAL A 203 -5.06 22.13 -15.81
C VAL A 203 -5.55 21.03 -14.87
N ASP A 204 -6.18 19.96 -15.40
CA ASP A 204 -6.61 18.79 -14.62
C ASP A 204 -5.48 17.77 -14.40
N CYS A 205 -4.27 18.01 -14.96
CA CYS A 205 -3.12 17.11 -14.83
C CYS A 205 -2.54 17.13 -13.42
N SER A 206 -2.88 16.10 -12.64
CA SER A 206 -2.37 15.90 -11.29
C SER A 206 -0.94 15.34 -11.27
N LEU A 207 -0.57 14.57 -12.30
CA LEU A 207 0.74 13.96 -12.48
C LEU A 207 1.02 13.72 -13.96
N LEU A 208 2.19 14.16 -14.42
CA LEU A 208 2.71 13.88 -15.76
C LEU A 208 3.79 12.79 -15.70
N ILE A 209 3.69 11.78 -16.57
CA ILE A 209 4.64 10.67 -16.68
C ILE A 209 5.22 10.62 -18.10
N VAL A 210 6.54 10.72 -18.20
CA VAL A 210 7.30 10.47 -19.43
C VAL A 210 7.94 9.09 -19.31
N ALA A 211 7.39 8.11 -20.01
CA ALA A 211 7.74 6.70 -19.86
C ALA A 211 8.60 6.21 -21.04
N GLY A 212 9.93 6.31 -20.91
CA GLY A 212 10.89 5.71 -21.84
C GLY A 212 10.84 6.25 -23.26
N PRO A 213 10.98 7.58 -23.49
CA PRO A 213 11.00 8.14 -24.83
C PRO A 213 12.20 7.62 -25.63
N GLN A 214 12.01 7.37 -26.93
CA GLN A 214 13.05 6.90 -27.85
C GLN A 214 13.60 8.03 -28.74
N HIS A 215 12.98 9.20 -28.69
CA HIS A 215 13.41 10.42 -29.37
C HIS A 215 13.41 11.58 -28.37
N ASP A 216 14.35 12.51 -28.53
CA ASP A 216 14.42 13.69 -27.64
C ASP A 216 13.24 14.63 -27.90
N TYR A 217 12.89 15.38 -26.86
CA TYR A 217 11.80 16.35 -26.87
C TYR A 217 12.30 17.67 -27.45
N LEU A 218 11.40 18.43 -28.06
CA LEU A 218 11.74 19.78 -28.51
C LEU A 218 11.95 20.73 -27.32
N PRO A 219 12.78 21.78 -27.45
CA PRO A 219 13.00 22.75 -26.38
C PRO A 219 11.70 23.35 -25.82
N GLN A 220 10.71 23.60 -26.69
CA GLN A 220 9.41 24.15 -26.31
C GLN A 220 8.57 23.18 -25.46
N GLU A 221 8.68 21.87 -25.71
CA GLU A 221 8.00 20.84 -24.91
C GLU A 221 8.64 20.73 -23.52
N VAL A 222 9.97 20.75 -23.48
CA VAL A 222 10.72 20.76 -22.22
C VAL A 222 10.42 22.02 -21.41
N ASP A 223 10.25 23.18 -22.06
CA ASP A 223 9.84 24.41 -21.39
C ASP A 223 8.41 24.34 -20.84
N ALA A 224 7.49 23.65 -21.51
CA ALA A 224 6.14 23.40 -20.98
C ALA A 224 6.20 22.51 -19.72
N ILE A 225 6.99 21.44 -19.75
CA ILE A 225 7.23 20.56 -18.58
C ILE A 225 7.87 21.34 -17.44
N ARG A 226 8.89 22.16 -17.73
CA ARG A 226 9.57 23.02 -16.75
C ARG A 226 8.59 23.96 -16.06
N LYS A 227 7.75 24.67 -16.82
CA LYS A 227 6.73 25.58 -16.28
C LYS A 227 5.68 24.85 -15.44
N TYR A 228 5.28 23.65 -15.87
CA TYR A 228 4.35 22.82 -15.10
C TYR A 228 4.93 22.44 -13.74
N VAL A 229 6.17 21.92 -13.68
CA VAL A 229 6.81 21.57 -12.40
C VAL A 229 7.01 22.81 -11.53
N ALA A 230 7.51 23.92 -12.09
CA ALA A 230 7.66 25.18 -11.35
C ALA A 230 6.32 25.73 -10.82
N GLY A 231 5.20 25.41 -11.49
CA GLY A 231 3.85 25.73 -11.05
C GLY A 231 3.24 24.74 -10.06
N ALA A 232 4.06 24.06 -9.26
CA ALA A 232 3.68 22.99 -8.34
C ALA A 232 3.13 21.72 -9.02
N GLY A 233 3.54 21.46 -10.27
CA GLY A 233 3.26 20.21 -10.97
C GLY A 233 4.01 19.02 -10.38
N ARG A 234 3.63 17.82 -10.84
CA ARG A 234 4.22 16.53 -10.42
C ARG A 234 4.71 15.78 -11.63
N LEU A 235 5.99 15.42 -11.67
CA LEU A 235 6.62 14.82 -12.84
C LEU A 235 7.29 13.49 -12.48
N MET A 236 7.09 12.49 -13.32
CA MET A 236 7.93 11.29 -13.34
C MET A 236 8.60 11.17 -14.71
N LEU A 237 9.94 11.12 -14.72
CA LEU A 237 10.76 10.88 -15.90
C LEU A 237 11.39 9.49 -15.80
N MET A 238 11.08 8.61 -16.74
CA MET A 238 11.70 7.28 -16.86
C MET A 238 12.55 7.25 -18.12
N LEU A 239 13.88 7.23 -17.98
CA LEU A 239 14.82 7.45 -19.09
C LEU A 239 15.64 6.19 -19.36
N ASP A 240 15.25 5.40 -20.37
CA ASP A 240 15.93 4.14 -20.75
C ASP A 240 17.35 4.42 -21.30
N PRO A 241 18.38 3.61 -20.99
CA PRO A 241 19.74 3.77 -21.52
C PRO A 241 19.80 3.60 -23.04
N GLY A 242 20.84 4.17 -23.68
CA GLY A 242 21.06 4.01 -25.12
C GLY A 242 20.20 4.91 -26.01
N VAL A 243 19.51 5.89 -25.41
CA VAL A 243 18.76 6.94 -26.10
C VAL A 243 19.36 8.30 -25.73
N GLU A 244 19.68 9.10 -26.75
CA GLU A 244 20.17 10.48 -26.58
C GLU A 244 19.00 11.43 -26.33
N LEU A 245 18.96 12.03 -25.14
CA LEU A 245 17.89 12.92 -24.68
C LEU A 245 18.46 14.23 -24.09
N PRO A 246 19.29 14.99 -24.84
CA PRO A 246 20.01 16.15 -24.30
C PRO A 246 19.09 17.22 -23.69
N ASN A 247 17.89 17.45 -24.23
CA ASN A 247 16.97 18.44 -23.68
C ASN A 247 16.38 18.01 -22.32
N LEU A 248 15.97 16.73 -22.19
CA LEU A 248 15.50 16.19 -20.90
C LEU A 248 16.64 16.06 -19.89
N SER A 249 17.85 15.68 -20.31
CA SER A 249 19.03 15.65 -19.46
C SER A 249 19.39 17.05 -18.94
N LYS A 250 19.25 18.08 -19.78
CA LYS A 250 19.45 19.48 -19.38
C LYS A 250 18.40 19.93 -18.35
N LEU A 251 17.13 19.53 -18.52
CA LEU A 251 16.08 19.80 -17.52
C LEU A 251 16.44 19.23 -16.15
N LEU A 252 16.90 17.97 -16.09
CA LEU A 252 17.35 17.37 -14.84
C LEU A 252 18.60 18.07 -14.27
N ALA A 253 19.55 18.47 -15.11
CA ALA A 253 20.74 19.20 -14.67
C ALA A 253 20.37 20.57 -14.08
N ASP A 254 19.32 21.20 -14.62
CA ASP A 254 18.72 22.41 -14.04
C ASP A 254 18.13 22.15 -12.63
N TRP A 255 17.81 20.90 -12.30
CA TRP A 255 17.42 20.44 -10.96
C TRP A 255 18.51 19.64 -10.24
N ASN A 256 19.79 19.95 -10.53
CA ASN A 256 20.95 19.38 -9.82
C ASN A 256 21.12 17.85 -9.98
N VAL A 257 20.46 17.24 -10.97
CA VAL A 257 20.55 15.82 -11.28
C VAL A 257 21.13 15.62 -12.69
N THR A 258 22.24 14.91 -12.81
CA THR A 258 22.85 14.58 -14.11
C THR A 258 22.47 13.16 -14.51
N ALA A 259 21.75 12.99 -15.61
CA ALA A 259 21.51 11.67 -16.20
C ALA A 259 22.74 11.21 -16.99
N GLN A 260 23.34 10.09 -16.59
CA GLN A 260 24.48 9.53 -17.31
C GLN A 260 24.04 8.85 -18.59
N ASN A 261 24.92 8.88 -19.60
CA ASN A 261 24.76 8.05 -20.80
C ASN A 261 25.49 6.72 -20.59
N ASP A 262 24.93 5.86 -19.74
CA ASP A 262 25.49 4.56 -19.42
C ASP A 262 24.45 3.44 -19.41
N LEU A 263 24.92 2.20 -19.46
CA LEU A 263 24.16 1.03 -19.07
C LEU A 263 24.76 0.48 -17.78
N VAL A 264 23.95 0.42 -16.72
CA VAL A 264 24.34 -0.17 -15.46
C VAL A 264 24.37 -1.69 -15.58
N ILE A 265 25.52 -2.25 -15.22
CA ILE A 265 25.76 -3.68 -15.07
C ILE A 265 26.06 -3.97 -13.61
N ASP A 266 25.34 -4.92 -13.02
CA ASP A 266 25.55 -5.39 -11.66
C ASP A 266 25.91 -6.88 -11.68
N GLN A 267 27.15 -7.19 -11.31
CA GLN A 267 27.67 -8.55 -11.28
C GLN A 267 27.49 -9.24 -9.93
N ASN A 268 26.66 -8.69 -9.03
CA ASN A 268 26.39 -9.28 -7.73
C ASN A 268 25.95 -10.75 -7.86
N PRO A 269 26.74 -11.72 -7.34
CA PRO A 269 26.43 -13.14 -7.45
C PRO A 269 25.07 -13.51 -6.82
N VAL A 270 24.66 -12.81 -5.76
CA VAL A 270 23.37 -13.05 -5.10
C VAL A 270 22.21 -12.78 -6.04
N ALA A 271 22.28 -11.70 -6.83
CA ALA A 271 21.23 -11.37 -7.81
C ALA A 271 21.10 -12.46 -8.89
N GLN A 272 22.24 -12.98 -9.36
CA GLN A 272 22.29 -14.05 -10.37
C GLN A 272 21.68 -15.37 -9.87
N LEU A 273 21.78 -15.67 -8.57
CA LEU A 273 21.10 -16.84 -7.97
C LEU A 273 19.57 -16.75 -8.08
N PHE A 274 19.00 -15.55 -8.21
CA PHE A 274 17.57 -15.33 -8.46
C PHE A 274 17.22 -15.30 -9.96
N GLY A 275 18.16 -15.69 -10.84
CA GLY A 275 17.94 -15.79 -12.28
C GLY A 275 17.94 -14.44 -13.02
N THR A 276 18.49 -13.38 -12.41
CA THR A 276 18.62 -12.07 -13.07
C THR A 276 19.85 -12.04 -13.99
N SER A 277 19.76 -11.26 -15.06
CA SER A 277 20.91 -10.92 -15.90
C SER A 277 21.71 -9.78 -15.25
N PRO A 278 23.04 -9.67 -15.48
CA PRO A 278 23.81 -8.51 -15.00
C PRO A 278 23.29 -7.15 -15.46
N ALA A 279 22.55 -7.08 -16.58
CA ALA A 279 21.89 -5.86 -17.04
C ALA A 279 20.55 -5.58 -16.33
N MET A 280 20.19 -6.36 -15.32
CA MET A 280 19.01 -6.19 -14.48
C MET A 280 19.42 -6.14 -13.00
N PRO A 281 20.08 -5.06 -12.55
CA PRO A 281 20.44 -4.88 -11.15
C PRO A 281 19.29 -5.16 -10.19
N LEU A 282 19.60 -5.91 -9.13
CA LEU A 282 18.70 -6.16 -8.01
C LEU A 282 19.07 -5.18 -6.88
N ILE A 283 18.22 -4.19 -6.67
CA ILE A 283 18.41 -3.13 -5.68
C ILE A 283 17.87 -3.60 -4.33
N ILE A 284 18.76 -3.50 -3.33
CA ILE A 284 18.46 -3.77 -1.91
C ILE A 284 18.96 -2.64 -0.99
N LYS A 285 19.61 -1.62 -1.57
CA LYS A 285 20.09 -0.43 -0.85
C LYS A 285 19.22 0.76 -1.25
N TYR A 286 18.50 1.28 -0.27
CA TYR A 286 17.54 2.36 -0.43
C TYR A 286 17.97 3.59 0.36
N GLY A 287 17.56 4.77 -0.12
CA GLY A 287 17.67 6.02 0.60
C GLY A 287 16.70 6.14 1.78
N SER A 288 16.56 7.34 2.33
CA SER A 288 15.70 7.66 3.47
C SER A 288 14.28 8.13 3.10
N SER A 289 13.99 8.24 1.80
CA SER A 289 12.71 8.78 1.33
C SER A 289 11.52 7.92 1.76
N PRO A 290 10.35 8.52 2.07
CA PRO A 290 9.10 7.78 2.30
C PRO A 290 8.69 6.89 1.12
N ILE A 291 9.20 7.17 -0.09
CA ILE A 291 9.00 6.33 -1.29
C ILE A 291 9.56 4.92 -1.08
N VAL A 292 10.74 4.83 -0.46
CA VAL A 292 11.55 3.59 -0.41
C VAL A 292 11.67 3.00 1.00
N GLU A 293 11.31 3.74 2.06
CA GLU A 293 11.26 3.22 3.42
C GLU A 293 10.45 1.90 3.55
N PRO A 294 9.26 1.76 2.92
CA PRO A 294 8.50 0.49 2.98
C PRO A 294 9.18 -0.68 2.25
N LEU A 295 10.20 -0.41 1.43
CA LEU A 295 10.92 -1.40 0.64
C LEU A 295 12.19 -1.92 1.33
N ALA A 296 12.47 -1.51 2.58
CA ALA A 296 13.69 -1.91 3.31
C ALA A 296 13.95 -3.43 3.36
N ARG A 297 12.91 -4.28 3.16
CA ARG A 297 13.01 -5.74 3.11
C ARG A 297 12.54 -6.36 1.78
N THR A 298 12.23 -5.54 0.79
CA THR A 298 11.71 -5.98 -0.50
C THR A 298 12.66 -5.47 -1.58
N ALA A 299 13.35 -6.39 -2.25
CA ALA A 299 14.23 -6.03 -3.37
C ALA A 299 13.42 -5.45 -4.54
N THR A 300 14.05 -4.62 -5.36
CA THR A 300 13.49 -4.08 -6.61
C THR A 300 14.42 -4.42 -7.77
N LEU A 301 13.86 -4.73 -8.93
CA LEU A 301 14.59 -5.09 -10.13
C LEU A 301 14.59 -3.93 -11.12
N PHE A 302 15.75 -3.55 -11.63
CA PHE A 302 15.93 -2.42 -12.56
C PHE A 302 16.46 -2.89 -13.92
N PRO A 303 15.62 -3.42 -14.82
CA PRO A 303 16.07 -3.95 -16.11
C PRO A 303 16.53 -2.84 -17.04
N TYR A 304 17.73 -2.97 -17.61
CA TYR A 304 18.31 -2.03 -18.55
C TYR A 304 18.18 -0.58 -18.05
N THR A 305 18.89 -0.26 -16.98
CA THR A 305 18.85 1.06 -16.36
C THR A 305 20.11 1.87 -16.65
N ARG A 306 19.95 3.19 -16.79
CA ARG A 306 21.06 4.16 -16.67
C ARG A 306 21.21 4.63 -15.22
N SER A 307 22.31 5.31 -14.92
CA SER A 307 22.56 5.94 -13.63
C SER A 307 22.37 7.46 -13.63
N PHE A 308 22.28 8.02 -12.43
CA PHE A 308 22.22 9.46 -12.18
C PHE A 308 23.32 9.88 -11.21
N VAL A 309 23.75 11.13 -11.33
CA VAL A 309 24.61 11.79 -10.36
C VAL A 309 23.88 12.98 -9.78
N VAL A 310 23.76 12.99 -8.45
CA VAL A 310 23.23 14.13 -7.70
C VAL A 310 24.37 15.10 -7.41
N GLY A 311 24.19 16.38 -7.76
CA GLY A 311 25.21 17.40 -7.58
C GLY A 311 25.42 17.73 -6.09
N LYS A 312 26.69 17.96 -5.71
CA LYS A 312 27.06 18.25 -4.31
C LYS A 312 26.82 19.71 -3.91
N ASP A 313 26.73 20.59 -4.90
CA ASP A 313 26.56 22.01 -4.68
C ASP A 313 25.10 22.33 -4.42
N TYR A 314 24.84 23.14 -3.39
CA TYR A 314 23.49 23.60 -3.08
C TYR A 314 22.95 24.43 -4.24
N LYS A 315 21.78 24.05 -4.74
CA LYS A 315 21.05 24.81 -5.75
C LYS A 315 19.80 25.42 -5.12
N ALA A 316 19.73 26.75 -5.13
CA ALA A 316 18.61 27.47 -4.51
C ALA A 316 17.28 27.02 -5.10
N GLY A 317 16.35 26.63 -4.22
CA GLY A 317 15.02 26.20 -4.60
C GLY A 317 14.92 24.79 -5.17
N VAL A 318 15.98 23.98 -5.07
CA VAL A 318 15.95 22.57 -5.46
C VAL A 318 16.40 21.72 -4.27
N THR A 319 15.66 20.66 -4.01
CA THR A 319 16.10 19.57 -3.14
C THR A 319 16.10 18.28 -3.94
N ASP A 320 17.04 17.39 -3.65
CA ASP A 320 17.20 16.13 -4.36
C ASP A 320 17.74 15.07 -3.39
N GLU A 321 17.34 13.81 -3.59
CA GLU A 321 17.86 12.67 -2.83
C GLU A 321 17.91 11.40 -3.69
N SER A 322 18.95 10.59 -3.45
CA SER A 322 19.10 9.25 -4.04
C SER A 322 18.06 8.30 -3.42
N LEU A 323 17.27 7.62 -4.26
CA LEU A 323 16.26 6.65 -3.81
C LEU A 323 16.77 5.21 -3.81
N CYS A 324 17.48 4.83 -4.87
CA CYS A 324 17.88 3.46 -5.15
C CYS A 324 19.33 3.42 -5.60
N GLU A 325 20.14 2.59 -4.93
CA GLU A 325 21.57 2.43 -5.23
C GLU A 325 21.89 0.97 -5.56
N THR A 326 22.71 0.78 -6.59
CA THR A 326 23.20 -0.53 -7.02
C THR A 326 24.23 -1.09 -6.03
N SER A 327 24.68 -2.33 -6.25
CA SER A 327 25.74 -2.92 -5.43
C SER A 327 27.09 -2.21 -5.63
N GLY A 328 28.02 -2.37 -4.68
CA GLY A 328 29.39 -1.88 -4.84
C GLY A 328 30.17 -2.56 -5.98
N GLU A 329 29.72 -3.74 -6.42
CA GLU A 329 30.31 -4.50 -7.53
C GLU A 329 29.73 -4.10 -8.90
N SER A 330 28.81 -3.15 -8.93
CA SER A 330 28.25 -2.64 -10.17
C SER A 330 29.16 -1.65 -10.87
N PHE A 331 28.90 -1.44 -12.16
CA PHE A 331 29.52 -0.40 -12.96
C PHE A 331 28.61 0.07 -14.08
N GLY A 332 28.78 1.31 -14.52
CA GLY A 332 28.04 1.94 -15.61
C GLY A 332 28.92 1.98 -16.84
N VAL A 333 28.53 1.26 -17.90
CA VAL A 333 29.25 1.27 -19.18
C VAL A 333 28.91 2.55 -19.92
N ALA A 334 29.84 3.50 -19.94
CA ALA A 334 29.63 4.83 -20.52
C ALA A 334 29.49 4.78 -22.05
N ASP A 335 28.82 5.77 -22.63
CA ASP A 335 28.51 5.85 -24.06
C ASP A 335 27.82 4.59 -24.58
N PHE A 336 26.90 4.05 -23.77
CA PHE A 336 26.20 2.83 -24.14
C PHE A 336 25.35 3.06 -25.40
N ASN A 337 25.41 2.08 -26.31
CA ASN A 337 24.59 2.03 -27.51
C ASN A 337 24.05 0.60 -27.65
N PRO A 338 22.76 0.40 -27.96
CA PRO A 338 22.18 -0.94 -28.15
C PRO A 338 22.89 -1.82 -29.19
N LYS A 339 23.66 -1.22 -30.12
CA LYS A 339 24.46 -1.93 -31.12
C LYS A 339 25.82 -2.44 -30.62
N MET A 340 26.17 -2.17 -29.36
CA MET A 340 27.44 -2.58 -28.78
C MET A 340 27.52 -4.11 -28.62
N GLN A 341 28.63 -4.71 -29.06
CA GLN A 341 28.81 -6.17 -29.08
C GLN A 341 29.23 -6.77 -27.73
N SER A 342 29.83 -5.96 -26.85
CA SER A 342 30.31 -6.40 -25.54
C SER A 342 30.06 -5.32 -24.50
N VAL A 343 29.55 -5.73 -23.35
CA VAL A 343 29.30 -4.86 -22.21
C VAL A 343 30.18 -5.34 -21.06
N ALA A 344 31.39 -4.80 -20.98
CA ALA A 344 32.39 -5.12 -19.98
C ALA A 344 33.02 -3.84 -19.43
N PHE A 345 33.50 -3.88 -18.18
CA PHE A 345 34.07 -2.72 -17.52
C PHE A 345 35.37 -2.25 -18.20
N ARG A 346 35.43 -0.96 -18.53
CA ARG A 346 36.60 -0.28 -19.13
C ARG A 346 37.16 0.72 -18.12
N ALA A 347 38.33 0.39 -17.57
CA ALA A 347 39.02 1.24 -16.61
C ALA A 347 39.31 2.63 -17.20
N GLY A 348 39.06 3.69 -16.41
CA GLY A 348 39.28 5.08 -16.81
C GLY A 348 38.20 5.67 -17.72
N LYS A 349 37.23 4.87 -18.17
CA LYS A 349 36.09 5.33 -18.98
C LYS A 349 34.74 5.11 -18.29
N ASP A 350 34.55 3.94 -17.71
CA ASP A 350 33.27 3.53 -17.13
C ASP A 350 33.14 3.96 -15.66
N PHE A 351 31.90 4.07 -15.19
CA PHE A 351 31.57 4.52 -13.84
C PHE A 351 31.60 3.35 -12.86
N LYS A 352 32.29 3.48 -11.74
CA LYS A 352 32.32 2.47 -10.66
C LYS A 352 31.13 2.67 -9.72
N GLY A 353 30.50 1.57 -9.30
CA GLY A 353 29.43 1.60 -8.32
C GLY A 353 29.89 1.91 -6.89
N PRO A 354 28.93 2.08 -5.95
CA PRO A 354 27.48 2.04 -6.19
C PRO A 354 26.98 3.23 -7.04
N LEU A 355 25.98 2.98 -7.86
CA LEU A 355 25.38 3.95 -8.78
C LEU A 355 23.93 4.20 -8.39
N THR A 356 23.53 5.48 -8.41
CA THR A 356 22.14 5.87 -8.18
C THR A 356 21.32 5.62 -9.44
N VAL A 357 20.22 4.88 -9.34
CA VAL A 357 19.34 4.51 -10.48
C VAL A 357 17.93 5.10 -10.37
N ALA A 358 17.63 5.75 -9.25
CA ALA A 358 16.41 6.53 -9.04
C ALA A 358 16.69 7.72 -8.12
N VAL A 359 16.10 8.87 -8.42
CA VAL A 359 16.23 10.13 -7.66
C VAL A 359 14.85 10.76 -7.51
N SER A 360 14.58 11.39 -6.37
CA SER A 360 13.45 12.30 -6.18
C SER A 360 13.93 13.69 -5.83
N GLY A 361 13.09 14.70 -6.07
CA GLY A 361 13.39 16.04 -5.63
C GLY A 361 12.19 16.99 -5.68
N ASN A 362 12.36 18.13 -5.03
CA ASN A 362 11.40 19.23 -5.06
C ASN A 362 12.01 20.44 -5.77
N VAL A 363 11.16 21.22 -6.42
CA VAL A 363 11.54 22.46 -7.12
C VAL A 363 10.58 23.56 -6.66
N THR A 364 11.09 24.59 -5.99
CA THR A 364 10.30 25.79 -5.69
C THR A 364 10.26 26.69 -6.93
N GLY A 365 9.07 27.13 -7.29
CA GLY A 365 8.90 28.10 -8.37
C GLY A 365 9.61 29.41 -8.04
N SER A 366 10.20 30.06 -9.05
CA SER A 366 10.83 31.38 -8.91
C SER A 366 9.83 32.54 -8.82
N GLU A 367 8.53 32.26 -8.90
CA GLU A 367 7.46 33.28 -8.84
C GLU A 367 7.00 33.50 -7.38
N PRO A 368 7.09 34.74 -6.84
CA PRO A 368 6.75 35.06 -5.44
C PRO A 368 5.32 34.73 -5.02
N ASP A 369 4.38 34.64 -5.98
CA ASP A 369 2.94 34.54 -5.71
C ASP A 369 2.37 33.11 -5.75
N LYS A 370 3.15 32.10 -6.16
CA LYS A 370 2.71 30.69 -6.16
C LYS A 370 3.40 29.91 -5.04
N LYS A 371 2.74 29.84 -3.87
CA LYS A 371 3.17 29.08 -2.68
C LYS A 371 3.04 27.56 -2.84
N GLY A 372 3.63 26.97 -3.87
CA GLY A 372 3.60 25.52 -4.07
C GLY A 372 4.94 24.99 -4.58
N GLU A 373 5.38 23.88 -4.00
CA GLU A 373 6.58 23.16 -4.46
C GLU A 373 6.18 22.17 -5.56
N GLY A 374 6.91 22.19 -6.67
CA GLY A 374 6.92 21.12 -7.67
C GLY A 374 7.66 19.91 -7.15
N ARG A 375 7.29 18.72 -7.62
CA ARG A 375 8.01 17.48 -7.29
C ARG A 375 8.35 16.72 -8.56
N PHE A 376 9.52 16.10 -8.58
CA PHE A 376 9.92 15.22 -9.66
C PHE A 376 10.53 13.92 -9.14
N ILE A 377 10.41 12.87 -9.96
CA ILE A 377 11.14 11.61 -9.82
C ILE A 377 11.82 11.33 -11.16
N ALA A 378 13.09 10.96 -11.11
CA ALA A 378 13.84 10.46 -12.25
C ALA A 378 14.20 8.98 -12.01
N LEU A 379 13.86 8.12 -12.98
CA LEU A 379 14.08 6.69 -12.94
C LEU A 379 14.89 6.27 -14.17
N GLY A 380 15.92 5.45 -13.99
CA GLY A 380 16.85 5.11 -15.06
C GLY A 380 16.32 4.08 -16.06
N THR A 381 15.09 3.60 -15.86
CA THR A 381 14.42 2.62 -16.73
C THR A 381 12.91 2.73 -16.65
N SER A 382 12.26 2.72 -17.81
CA SER A 382 10.83 2.53 -18.01
C SER A 382 10.44 1.05 -17.98
N ALA A 383 11.39 0.13 -18.16
CA ALA A 383 11.09 -1.31 -18.17
C ALA A 383 10.55 -1.78 -16.80
N LEU A 384 10.94 -1.13 -15.70
CA LEU A 384 10.50 -1.48 -14.34
C LEU A 384 8.96 -1.60 -14.22
N ALA A 385 8.22 -0.70 -14.89
CA ALA A 385 6.76 -0.68 -14.86
C ALA A 385 6.09 -1.41 -16.05
N SER A 386 6.87 -1.99 -16.96
CA SER A 386 6.34 -2.76 -18.09
C SER A 386 5.70 -4.07 -17.66
N ASN A 387 4.78 -4.58 -18.46
CA ASN A 387 3.98 -5.78 -18.17
C ASN A 387 4.79 -7.00 -17.72
N VAL A 388 5.98 -7.20 -18.28
CA VAL A 388 6.85 -8.34 -17.96
C VAL A 388 7.52 -8.22 -16.59
N TYR A 389 7.79 -7.01 -16.10
CA TYR A 389 8.49 -6.78 -14.83
C TYR A 389 7.58 -6.31 -13.70
N LEU A 390 6.39 -5.82 -14.01
CA LEU A 390 5.40 -5.38 -13.01
C LEU A 390 4.94 -6.52 -12.09
N GLY A 391 5.09 -7.78 -12.52
CA GLY A 391 4.81 -8.95 -11.68
C GLY A 391 5.80 -9.15 -10.53
N PHE A 392 6.98 -8.51 -10.58
CA PHE A 392 7.92 -8.49 -9.48
C PHE A 392 7.39 -7.56 -8.39
N GLN A 393 7.07 -8.11 -7.21
CA GLN A 393 6.34 -7.39 -6.16
C GLN A 393 6.99 -6.03 -5.82
N GLY A 394 8.31 -6.00 -5.64
CA GLY A 394 9.02 -4.76 -5.34
C GLY A 394 8.86 -3.69 -6.41
N ASN A 395 8.80 -4.06 -7.69
CA ASN A 395 8.68 -3.08 -8.79
C ASN A 395 7.31 -2.41 -8.78
N ARG A 396 6.25 -3.20 -8.61
CA ARG A 396 4.90 -2.66 -8.47
C ARG A 396 4.80 -1.76 -7.24
N ASP A 397 5.34 -2.21 -6.11
CA ASP A 397 5.29 -1.45 -4.85
C ASP A 397 6.08 -0.13 -4.96
N LEU A 398 7.29 -0.16 -5.54
CA LEU A 398 8.11 1.03 -5.79
C LEU A 398 7.38 2.02 -6.70
N PHE A 399 6.88 1.56 -7.85
CA PHE A 399 6.16 2.43 -8.78
C PHE A 399 4.94 3.06 -8.09
N MET A 400 4.12 2.28 -7.38
CA MET A 400 2.95 2.81 -6.68
C MET A 400 3.33 3.76 -5.54
N ASN A 401 4.43 3.52 -4.82
CA ASN A 401 4.92 4.44 -3.81
C ASN A 401 5.38 5.77 -4.42
N MET A 402 6.05 5.74 -5.58
CA MET A 402 6.44 6.93 -6.33
C MET A 402 5.21 7.73 -6.79
N ILE A 403 4.21 7.06 -7.36
CA ILE A 403 2.94 7.68 -7.75
C ILE A 403 2.27 8.30 -6.53
N ASN A 404 2.20 7.58 -5.41
CA ASN A 404 1.58 8.07 -4.19
C ASN A 404 2.32 9.27 -3.62
N TRP A 405 3.65 9.29 -3.62
CA TRP A 405 4.42 10.44 -3.13
C TRP A 405 4.27 11.68 -4.04
N LEU A 406 4.24 11.47 -5.36
CA LEU A 406 3.99 12.53 -6.33
C LEU A 406 2.55 13.06 -6.22
N ALA A 407 1.57 12.17 -6.15
CA ALA A 407 0.17 12.50 -6.05
C ALA A 407 -0.25 12.97 -4.65
N ALA A 408 0.53 12.66 -3.60
CA ALA A 408 0.23 13.05 -2.24
C ALA A 408 0.40 14.57 -2.06
N GLU A 409 -0.74 15.23 -1.87
CA GLU A 409 -0.85 16.22 -0.81
C GLU A 409 -0.60 15.46 0.50
N GLU A 410 0.15 16.03 1.44
CA GLU A 410 0.68 15.39 2.67
C GLU A 410 -0.34 14.67 3.58
N ASP A 411 -1.61 14.56 3.18
CA ASP A 411 -2.71 14.13 4.02
C ASP A 411 -3.39 12.80 3.69
N LEU A 412 -3.13 12.11 2.56
CA LEU A 412 -3.85 10.85 2.27
C LEU A 412 -2.99 9.77 1.57
N ILE A 413 -2.76 8.67 2.28
CA ILE A 413 -2.26 7.39 1.76
C ILE A 413 -3.49 6.56 1.36
N SER A 414 -3.52 5.98 0.15
CA SER A 414 -4.59 5.05 -0.25
C SER A 414 -4.64 3.85 0.71
N ILE A 415 -5.86 3.40 1.03
CA ILE A 415 -6.03 2.35 2.03
C ILE A 415 -5.76 1.01 1.36
N ARG A 416 -4.59 0.45 1.65
CA ARG A 416 -4.20 -0.88 1.17
C ARG A 416 -4.83 -1.97 2.04
N PRO A 417 -5.12 -3.15 1.47
CA PRO A 417 -5.58 -4.28 2.25
C PRO A 417 -4.53 -4.63 3.31
N LYS A 418 -4.97 -4.87 4.55
CA LYS A 418 -4.10 -5.42 5.59
C LYS A 418 -3.59 -6.77 5.07
N PRO A 419 -2.27 -6.97 4.90
CA PRO A 419 -1.78 -8.26 4.42
C PRO A 419 -2.26 -9.32 5.41
N PRO A 420 -2.81 -10.45 4.94
CA PRO A 420 -3.04 -11.58 5.81
C PRO A 420 -1.67 -11.97 6.35
N GLU A 421 -1.42 -11.70 7.63
CA GLU A 421 -0.23 -12.20 8.28
C GLU A 421 -0.45 -13.71 8.41
N SER A 422 0.16 -14.45 7.49
CA SER A 422 0.34 -15.88 7.66
C SER A 422 1.10 -16.04 8.97
N GLN A 423 0.39 -16.50 10.00
CA GLN A 423 1.01 -16.88 11.27
C GLN A 423 1.93 -18.06 10.98
N HIS A 424 3.15 -17.75 10.57
CA HIS A 424 4.21 -18.73 10.49
C HIS A 424 4.61 -19.02 11.92
N LEU A 425 4.30 -20.24 12.37
CA LEU A 425 4.90 -20.78 13.57
C LEU A 425 6.42 -20.86 13.34
N ASN A 426 7.15 -19.83 13.76
CA ASN A 426 8.62 -19.82 13.78
C ASN A 426 9.09 -20.77 14.89
N MET A 427 8.98 -22.07 14.61
CA MET A 427 9.42 -23.11 15.51
C MET A 427 10.86 -23.49 15.17
N THR A 428 11.73 -23.43 16.17
CA THR A 428 13.06 -24.03 16.06
C THR A 428 12.94 -25.55 15.87
N ALA A 429 13.91 -26.18 15.22
CA ALA A 429 13.96 -27.64 15.08
C ALA A 429 13.83 -28.36 16.44
N ARG A 430 14.30 -27.72 17.53
CA ARG A 430 14.16 -28.20 18.91
C ARG A 430 12.70 -28.18 19.40
N GLN A 431 11.97 -27.09 19.17
CA GLN A 431 10.54 -26.99 19.51
C GLN A 431 9.70 -27.99 18.72
N MET A 432 10.00 -28.19 17.44
CA MET A 432 9.31 -29.17 16.61
C MET A 432 9.52 -30.60 17.10
N ASN A 433 10.76 -30.96 17.47
CA ASN A 433 11.05 -32.26 18.08
C ASN A 433 10.38 -32.44 19.44
N GLN A 434 10.33 -31.41 20.27
CA GLN A 434 9.64 -31.48 21.57
C GLN A 434 8.15 -31.76 21.41
N ILE A 435 7.46 -31.06 20.50
CA ILE A 435 6.04 -31.31 20.22
C ILE A 435 5.84 -32.73 19.67
N PHE A 436 6.72 -33.18 18.77
CA PHE A 436 6.68 -34.54 18.23
C PHE A 436 6.81 -35.60 19.32
N TYR A 437 7.79 -35.50 20.22
CA TYR A 437 7.98 -36.48 21.29
C TYR A 437 6.89 -36.40 22.38
N LEU A 438 6.39 -35.20 22.70
CA LEU A 438 5.25 -35.04 23.62
C LEU A 438 3.98 -35.68 23.06
N GLY A 439 3.72 -35.52 21.76
CA GLY A 439 2.57 -36.14 21.11
C GLY A 439 2.71 -37.65 20.94
N LEU A 440 3.87 -38.12 20.45
CA LEU A 440 4.09 -39.53 20.12
C LEU A 440 4.35 -40.40 21.35
N ILE A 441 5.05 -39.88 22.36
CA ILE A 441 5.44 -40.66 23.55
C ILE A 441 4.69 -40.17 24.78
N GLY A 442 4.62 -38.86 25.00
CA GLY A 442 4.02 -38.29 26.23
C GLY A 442 2.56 -38.71 26.43
N LEU A 443 1.70 -38.47 25.43
CA LEU A 443 0.27 -38.80 25.50
C LEU A 443 0.00 -40.31 25.70
N PRO A 444 0.60 -41.22 24.91
CA PRO A 444 0.43 -42.65 25.13
C PRO A 444 0.96 -43.12 26.50
N LEU A 445 2.09 -42.56 26.96
CA LEU A 445 2.65 -42.91 28.27
C LEU A 445 1.74 -42.48 29.42
N VAL A 446 1.10 -41.31 29.33
CA VAL A 446 0.09 -40.86 30.31
C VAL A 446 -1.08 -41.84 30.35
N ILE A 447 -1.56 -42.33 29.19
CA ILE A 447 -2.64 -43.32 29.13
C ILE A 447 -2.20 -44.65 29.75
N VAL A 448 -0.98 -45.12 29.46
CA VAL A 448 -0.45 -46.37 30.03
C VAL A 448 -0.26 -46.25 31.54
N VAL A 449 0.31 -45.15 32.03
CA VAL A 449 0.54 -44.92 33.46
C VAL A 449 -0.78 -44.82 34.22
N THR A 450 -1.73 -44.05 33.71
CA THR A 450 -3.06 -43.94 34.33
C THR A 450 -3.80 -45.28 34.30
N GLY A 451 -3.77 -46.01 33.19
CA GLY A 451 -4.33 -47.37 33.08
C GLY A 451 -3.70 -48.36 34.06
N THR A 452 -2.37 -48.34 34.19
CA THR A 452 -1.63 -49.22 35.12
C THR A 452 -1.91 -48.86 36.56
N MET A 453 -1.98 -47.56 36.90
CA MET A 453 -2.30 -47.08 38.24
C MET A 453 -3.72 -47.48 38.65
N VAL A 454 -4.70 -47.37 37.74
CA VAL A 454 -6.07 -47.83 37.96
C VAL A 454 -6.12 -49.34 38.15
N TRP A 455 -5.39 -50.12 37.35
CA TRP A 455 -5.30 -51.58 37.50
C TRP A 455 -4.70 -51.98 38.85
N TRP A 456 -3.62 -51.33 39.28
CA TRP A 456 -2.93 -51.64 40.53
C TRP A 456 -3.76 -51.26 41.76
N ARG A 457 -4.60 -50.23 41.65
CA ARG A 457 -5.52 -49.81 42.72
C ARG A 457 -6.79 -50.69 42.80
N ARG A 458 -7.07 -51.48 41.76
CA ARG A 458 -8.19 -52.43 41.70
C ARG A 458 -7.80 -53.86 42.08
N ARG A 459 -6.50 -54.15 42.15
CA ARG A 459 -5.94 -55.40 42.68
C ARG A 459 -5.68 -55.22 44.17
#